data_AF-A0A131YIH5-F1
#
_entry.id   AF-A0A131YIH5-F1
#
_cell.length_a   1.000
_cell.length_b   1.000
_cell.length_c   1.000
_cell.angle_alpha   90.00
_cell.angle_beta   90.00
_cell.angle_gamma   90.00
#
_symmetry.space_group_name_H-M   'P 1'
#
loop_
_entity.id
_entity.type
_entity.pdbx_description
1 polymer ?
#
loop_
_entity_poly.entity_id
_entity_poly.type
_entity_poly.pdbx_seq_one_letter_code
_entity_poly.pdbx_strand_id
1 'polypeptide(L)'
;MNVKETDEQQKLRFQIELEFVQCLANPNYLNFLAQRGYLKQKIFVNYLNYLQYWKKPEYSRYLKYPMCLYFLELLQYEHFRREISNAQCAKFIEDQQLLHWQHYTRKRMRLLQQPTTEAAAAPTSAAAAAVTAPQAPTQK
;
A
#
# COMPACT_ATOMS: atom_id res chain seq x y z
N MET A 1 16.86 -38.03 0.14
CA MET A 1 17.87 -37.51 -0.80
C MET A 1 17.50 -36.07 -1.13
N ASN A 2 18.23 -35.08 -0.61
CA ASN A 2 18.03 -33.68 -0.96
C ASN A 2 18.81 -33.41 -2.26
N VAL A 3 18.17 -33.62 -3.41
CA VAL A 3 18.74 -33.24 -4.70
C VAL A 3 18.88 -31.72 -4.70
N LYS A 4 20.13 -31.22 -4.78
CA LYS A 4 20.37 -29.79 -4.94
C LYS A 4 19.83 -29.39 -6.31
N GLU A 5 18.93 -28.41 -6.30
CA GLU A 5 18.38 -27.78 -7.49
C GLU A 5 19.52 -27.16 -8.33
N THR A 6 19.46 -27.31 -9.65
CA THR A 6 20.46 -26.74 -10.55
C THR A 6 20.35 -25.22 -10.63
N ASP A 7 21.42 -24.53 -11.01
CA ASP A 7 21.43 -23.07 -11.15
C ASP A 7 20.36 -22.57 -12.14
N GLU A 8 20.08 -23.33 -13.19
CA GLU A 8 19.03 -23.00 -14.17
C GLU A 8 17.63 -23.12 -13.57
N GLN A 9 17.38 -24.16 -12.78
CA GLN A 9 16.11 -24.35 -12.08
C GLN A 9 15.87 -23.23 -11.06
N GLN A 10 16.90 -22.81 -10.33
CA GLN A 10 16.82 -21.68 -9.40
C GLN A 10 16.46 -20.37 -10.11
N LYS A 11 17.10 -20.09 -11.25
CA LYS A 11 16.79 -18.90 -12.08
C LYS A 11 15.37 -18.94 -12.62
N LEU A 12 14.93 -20.11 -13.11
CA LEU A 12 13.59 -20.30 -13.62
C LEU A 12 12.55 -20.10 -12.50
N ARG A 13 12.75 -20.69 -11.32
CA ARG A 13 11.87 -20.49 -10.17
C ARG A 13 11.77 -19.01 -9.82
N PHE A 14 12.91 -18.32 -9.74
CA PHE A 14 12.94 -16.88 -9.44
C PHE A 14 12.12 -16.07 -10.45
N GLN A 15 12.26 -16.36 -11.74
CA GLN A 15 11.50 -15.67 -12.79
C GLN A 15 9.99 -15.96 -12.69
N ILE A 16 9.61 -17.22 -12.49
CA ILE A 16 8.21 -17.61 -12.35
C ILE A 16 7.59 -16.95 -11.12
N GLU A 17 8.30 -16.95 -9.99
CA GLU A 17 7.86 -16.29 -8.76
C GLU A 17 7.71 -14.78 -8.96
N LEU A 18 8.65 -14.15 -9.66
CA LEU A 18 8.61 -12.73 -9.98
C LEU A 18 7.40 -12.37 -10.86
N GLU A 19 7.15 -13.14 -11.91
CA GLU A 19 6.01 -12.95 -12.80
C GLU A 19 4.69 -13.20 -12.05
N PHE A 20 4.62 -14.27 -11.26
CA PHE A 20 3.44 -14.60 -10.46
C PHE A 20 3.11 -13.49 -9.45
N VAL A 21 4.08 -13.00 -8.67
CA VAL A 21 3.84 -11.90 -7.73
C VAL A 21 3.31 -10.68 -8.47
N GLN A 22 3.90 -10.33 -9.61
CA GLN A 22 3.44 -9.18 -10.39
C GLN A 22 2.01 -9.34 -10.91
N CYS A 23 1.56 -10.55 -11.25
CA CYS A 23 0.17 -10.82 -11.62
C CYS A 23 -0.83 -10.51 -10.49
N LEU A 24 -0.41 -10.52 -9.22
CA LEU A 24 -1.25 -10.13 -8.08
C LEU A 24 -1.63 -8.65 -8.09
N ALA A 25 -0.96 -7.81 -8.91
CA ALA A 25 -1.33 -6.42 -9.09
C ALA A 25 -2.67 -6.22 -9.82
N ASN A 26 -3.19 -7.26 -10.49
CA ASN A 26 -4.44 -7.21 -11.25
C ASN A 26 -5.63 -7.71 -10.40
N PRO A 27 -6.60 -6.85 -10.02
CA PRO A 27 -7.76 -7.25 -9.21
C PRO A 27 -8.61 -8.36 -9.84
N ASN A 28 -8.73 -8.38 -11.17
CA ASN A 28 -9.48 -9.42 -11.88
C ASN A 28 -8.82 -10.80 -11.77
N TYR A 29 -7.48 -10.83 -11.74
CA TYR A 29 -6.75 -12.07 -11.50
C TYR A 29 -6.93 -12.58 -10.06
N LEU A 30 -6.93 -11.68 -9.07
CA LEU A 30 -7.23 -12.03 -7.68
C LEU A 30 -8.64 -12.59 -7.53
N ASN A 31 -9.62 -11.98 -8.19
CA ASN A 31 -11.00 -12.47 -8.22
C ASN A 31 -11.10 -13.86 -8.83
N PHE A 32 -10.43 -14.09 -9.96
CA PHE A 32 -10.34 -15.42 -10.59
C PHE A 32 -9.77 -16.47 -9.63
N LEU A 33 -8.66 -16.16 -8.95
CA LEU A 33 -8.05 -17.07 -7.96
C LEU A 33 -9.01 -17.38 -6.80
N ALA A 34 -9.74 -16.37 -6.34
CA ALA A 34 -10.69 -16.50 -5.23
C ALA A 34 -11.91 -17.35 -5.61
N GLN A 35 -12.49 -17.13 -6.79
CA GLN A 35 -13.65 -17.88 -7.31
C GLN A 35 -13.33 -19.35 -7.54
N ARG A 36 -12.12 -19.66 -8.01
CA ARG A 36 -11.63 -21.05 -8.16
C ARG A 36 -11.28 -21.71 -6.83
N GLY A 37 -11.31 -20.96 -5.73
CA GLY A 37 -11.07 -21.48 -4.38
C GLY A 37 -9.60 -21.66 -4.02
N TYR A 38 -8.65 -21.21 -4.84
CA TYR A 38 -7.21 -21.31 -4.52
C TYR A 38 -6.87 -20.57 -3.23
N LEU A 39 -7.47 -19.39 -3.02
CA LEU A 39 -7.25 -18.56 -1.82
C LEU A 39 -7.80 -19.18 -0.52
N LYS A 40 -8.57 -20.28 -0.60
CA LYS A 40 -9.07 -21.04 0.57
C LYS A 40 -8.11 -22.17 0.96
N GLN A 41 -7.25 -22.61 0.05
CA GLN A 41 -6.36 -23.74 0.28
C GLN A 41 -5.18 -23.31 1.15
N LYS A 42 -4.98 -24.01 2.27
CA LYS A 42 -3.87 -23.73 3.21
C LYS A 42 -2.50 -23.78 2.54
N ILE A 43 -2.31 -24.71 1.60
CA ILE A 43 -1.06 -24.84 0.84
C ILE A 43 -0.76 -23.57 0.05
N PHE A 44 -1.77 -23.02 -0.64
CA PHE A 44 -1.62 -21.79 -1.41
C PHE A 44 -1.38 -20.57 -0.52
N VAL A 45 -2.09 -20.48 0.61
CA VAL A 45 -1.87 -19.41 1.60
C VAL A 45 -0.45 -19.44 2.15
N ASN A 46 0.09 -20.64 2.45
CA ASN A 46 1.48 -20.78 2.86
C ASN A 46 2.45 -20.33 1.77
N TYR A 47 2.15 -20.61 0.51
CA TYR A 47 2.94 -20.12 -0.62
C TYR A 47 2.92 -18.58 -0.73
N LEU A 48 1.77 -17.95 -0.52
CA LEU A 48 1.69 -16.48 -0.45
C LEU A 48 2.50 -15.91 0.72
N ASN A 49 2.53 -16.60 1.86
CA ASN A 49 3.38 -16.20 2.98
C ASN A 49 4.87 -16.34 2.63
N TYR A 50 5.26 -17.44 1.98
CA TYR A 50 6.62 -17.60 1.45
C TYR A 50 7.01 -16.44 0.54
N LEU A 51 6.14 -16.02 -0.38
CA LEU A 51 6.39 -14.91 -1.31
C LEU A 51 6.57 -13.54 -0.64
N GLN A 52 6.32 -13.38 0.67
CA GLN A 52 6.53 -12.11 1.37
C GLN A 52 8.00 -11.66 1.36
N TYR A 53 8.96 -12.54 1.04
CA TYR A 53 10.36 -12.15 0.87
C TYR A 53 10.55 -11.10 -0.22
N TRP A 54 9.65 -11.01 -1.22
CA TRP A 54 9.69 -9.99 -2.28
C TRP A 54 9.58 -8.56 -1.76
N LYS A 55 9.13 -8.35 -0.52
CA LYS A 55 9.11 -7.04 0.15
C LYS A 55 10.50 -6.53 0.54
N LYS A 56 11.50 -7.40 0.67
CA LYS A 56 12.86 -6.99 1.05
C LYS A 56 13.51 -6.17 -0.09
N PRO A 57 14.34 -5.16 0.21
CA PRO A 57 14.93 -4.25 -0.80
C PRO A 57 15.86 -4.95 -1.81
N GLU A 58 16.40 -6.11 -1.45
CA GLU A 58 17.21 -6.96 -2.32
C GLU A 58 16.40 -7.48 -3.52
N TYR A 59 15.12 -7.78 -3.32
CA TYR A 59 14.25 -8.39 -4.32
C TYR A 59 13.25 -7.41 -4.93
N SER A 60 12.74 -6.46 -4.15
CA SER A 60 11.71 -5.52 -4.60
C SER A 60 12.15 -4.63 -5.76
N ARG A 61 13.47 -4.43 -5.93
CA ARG A 61 14.07 -3.71 -7.06
C ARG A 61 13.73 -4.31 -8.44
N TYR A 62 13.38 -5.59 -8.50
CA TYR A 62 13.05 -6.29 -9.75
C TYR A 62 11.56 -6.16 -10.11
N LEU A 63 10.72 -5.64 -9.21
CA LEU A 63 9.28 -5.51 -9.43
C LEU A 63 8.97 -4.27 -10.25
N LYS A 64 8.27 -4.46 -11.37
CA LYS A 64 7.80 -3.35 -12.22
C LYS A 64 6.48 -2.75 -11.73
N TYR A 65 5.63 -3.57 -11.11
CA TYR A 65 4.30 -3.19 -10.65
C TYR A 65 4.22 -3.15 -9.12
N PRO A 66 4.50 -2.03 -8.44
CA PRO A 66 4.62 -1.99 -6.97
C PRO A 66 3.33 -2.36 -6.23
N MET A 67 2.17 -2.20 -6.86
CA MET A 67 0.86 -2.56 -6.29
C MET A 67 0.75 -4.05 -5.95
N CYS A 68 1.53 -4.94 -6.58
CA CYS A 68 1.51 -6.35 -6.24
C CYS A 68 1.85 -6.63 -4.77
N LEU A 69 2.79 -5.87 -4.19
CA LEU A 69 3.18 -6.06 -2.79
C LEU A 69 2.07 -5.65 -1.82
N TYR A 70 1.30 -4.62 -2.18
CA TYR A 70 0.14 -4.20 -1.41
C TYR A 70 -0.92 -5.32 -1.39
N PHE A 71 -1.25 -5.89 -2.54
CA PHE A 71 -2.21 -6.99 -2.60
C PHE A 71 -1.68 -8.28 -1.97
N LEU A 72 -0.39 -8.59 -2.12
CA LEU A 72 0.23 -9.74 -1.46
C LEU A 72 0.08 -9.68 0.07
N GLU A 73 0.17 -8.48 0.64
CA GLU A 73 -0.09 -8.23 2.06
C GLU A 73 -1.58 -8.35 2.40
N LEU A 74 -2.47 -7.78 1.58
CA LEU A 74 -3.92 -7.92 1.79
C LEU A 74 -4.38 -9.39 1.76
N LEU A 75 -3.79 -10.21 0.89
CA LEU A 75 -4.11 -11.64 0.78
C LEU A 75 -3.74 -12.46 2.03
N GLN A 76 -2.96 -11.91 2.96
CA GLN A 76 -2.70 -12.56 4.24
C GLN A 76 -3.95 -12.54 5.14
N TYR A 77 -4.80 -11.53 4.98
CA TYR A 77 -6.04 -11.41 5.74
C TYR A 77 -7.14 -12.27 5.13
N GLU A 78 -7.68 -13.21 5.91
CA GLU A 78 -8.74 -14.09 5.44
C GLU A 78 -9.98 -13.31 4.97
N HIS A 79 -10.34 -12.25 5.68
CA HIS A 79 -11.47 -11.39 5.30
C HIS A 79 -11.34 -10.88 3.87
N PHE A 80 -10.17 -10.35 3.49
CA PHE A 80 -9.92 -9.86 2.14
C PHE A 80 -10.04 -10.99 1.10
N ARG A 81 -9.47 -12.17 1.38
CA ARG A 81 -9.58 -13.34 0.49
C ARG A 81 -11.02 -13.77 0.23
N ARG A 82 -11.91 -13.60 1.22
CA ARG A 82 -13.35 -13.88 1.07
C ARG A 82 -14.02 -12.80 0.24
N GLU A 83 -13.79 -11.52 0.56
CA GLU A 83 -14.43 -10.40 -0.15
C GLU A 83 -14.02 -10.31 -1.62
N ILE A 84 -12.75 -10.56 -1.95
CA ILE A 84 -12.26 -10.46 -3.34
C ILE A 84 -12.87 -11.51 -4.27
N SER A 85 -13.58 -12.53 -3.75
CA SER A 85 -14.36 -13.46 -4.56
C SER A 85 -15.60 -12.82 -5.21
N ASN A 86 -16.09 -11.72 -4.63
CA ASN A 86 -17.16 -10.90 -5.19
C ASN A 86 -16.62 -10.04 -6.34
N ALA A 87 -17.18 -10.19 -7.54
CA ALA A 87 -16.79 -9.42 -8.72
C ALA A 87 -16.92 -7.90 -8.52
N GLN A 88 -17.88 -7.44 -7.70
CA GLN A 88 -18.06 -6.00 -7.46
C GLN A 88 -16.97 -5.42 -6.55
N CYS A 89 -16.42 -6.23 -5.64
CA CYS A 89 -15.25 -5.85 -4.86
C CYS A 89 -14.03 -5.68 -5.79
N ALA A 90 -13.81 -6.62 -6.71
CA ALA A 90 -12.71 -6.56 -7.67
C ALA A 90 -12.83 -5.35 -8.60
N LYS A 91 -14.04 -5.10 -9.15
CA LYS A 91 -14.33 -3.92 -9.97
C LYS A 91 -14.10 -2.63 -9.20
N PHE A 92 -14.55 -2.56 -7.95
CA PHE A 92 -14.33 -1.38 -7.11
C PHE A 92 -12.82 -1.11 -6.93
N ILE A 93 -12.02 -2.15 -6.66
CA ILE A 93 -10.56 -2.00 -6.52
C ILE A 93 -9.92 -1.54 -7.83
N GLU A 94 -10.35 -2.08 -8.97
CA GLU A 94 -9.91 -1.65 -10.30
C GLU A 94 -10.22 -0.17 -10.56
N ASP A 95 -11.46 0.26 -10.27
CA ASP A 95 -11.88 1.66 -10.40
C ASP A 95 -11.04 2.58 -9.49
N GLN A 96 -10.76 2.16 -8.24
CA GLN A 96 -9.88 2.91 -7.32
C GLN A 96 -8.44 3.00 -7.85
N GLN A 97 -7.91 1.93 -8.42
CA GLN A 97 -6.56 1.90 -8.99
C GLN A 97 -6.45 2.83 -10.21
N LEU A 98 -7.47 2.84 -11.07
CA LEU A 98 -7.57 3.76 -12.20
C LEU A 98 -7.63 5.22 -11.75
N LEU A 99 -8.51 5.55 -10.79
CA LEU A 99 -8.61 6.91 -10.24
C LEU A 99 -7.29 7.38 -9.62
N HIS A 100 -6.61 6.49 -8.87
CA HIS A 100 -5.30 6.79 -8.31
C HIS A 100 -4.31 7.17 -9.40
N TRP A 101 -4.22 6.39 -10.49
CA TRP A 101 -3.32 6.67 -11.60
C TRP A 101 -3.66 7.96 -12.34
N GLN A 102 -4.94 8.22 -12.61
CA GLN A 102 -5.40 9.45 -13.27
C GLN A 102 -4.99 10.71 -12.51
N HIS A 103 -5.05 10.67 -11.17
CA HIS A 103 -4.76 11.83 -10.33
C HIS A 103 -3.33 11.86 -9.79
N TYR A 104 -2.56 10.78 -9.94
CA TYR A 104 -1.22 10.64 -9.37
C TYR A 104 -0.30 11.81 -9.74
N THR A 105 -0.19 12.17 -11.02
CA THR A 105 0.69 13.27 -11.47
C THR A 105 0.31 14.60 -10.84
N ARG A 106 -0.99 14.94 -10.80
CA ARG A 106 -1.47 16.19 -10.20
C ARG A 106 -1.23 16.23 -8.68
N LYS A 107 -1.54 15.13 -7.99
CA LYS A 107 -1.29 14.98 -6.55
C LYS A 107 0.20 15.11 -6.22
N ARG A 108 1.05 14.43 -7.01
CA ARG A 108 2.50 14.47 -6.85
C ARG A 108 3.06 15.89 -7.06
N MET A 109 2.62 16.60 -8.11
CA MET A 109 3.04 17.99 -8.35
C MET A 109 2.67 18.92 -7.19
N ARG A 110 1.46 18.79 -6.61
CA ARG A 110 1.06 19.57 -5.43
C ARG A 110 1.95 19.29 -4.22
N LEU A 111 2.25 18.03 -3.95
CA LEU A 111 3.11 17.63 -2.82
C LEU A 111 4.56 18.14 -2.99
N LEU A 112 5.10 18.12 -4.21
CA LEU A 112 6.44 18.66 -4.50
C LEU A 112 6.49 20.20 -4.47
N GLN A 113 5.36 20.89 -4.61
CA GLN A 113 5.27 22.36 -4.54
C GLN A 113 5.03 22.90 -3.12
N GLN A 114 4.63 22.05 -2.17
CA GLN A 114 4.45 22.42 -0.76
C GLN A 114 5.72 22.63 0.11
N PRO A 115 7.00 22.53 -0.33
CA PRO A 115 8.13 22.78 0.57
C PRO A 115 8.45 24.25 0.90
N THR A 116 7.75 25.27 0.35
CA THR A 116 8.24 26.66 0.44
C THR A 116 7.38 27.63 1.26
N THR A 117 6.15 27.28 1.64
CA THR A 117 5.25 28.25 2.30
C THR A 117 5.11 28.06 3.81
N GLU A 118 5.35 26.86 4.35
CA GLU A 118 5.27 26.62 5.81
C GLU A 118 6.54 26.99 6.59
N ALA A 119 7.70 27.17 5.93
CA ALA A 119 8.92 27.64 6.60
C ALA A 119 8.89 29.16 6.90
N ALA A 120 7.92 29.91 6.38
CA ALA A 120 7.79 31.36 6.61
C ALA A 120 6.74 31.72 7.68
N ALA A 121 6.07 30.73 8.29
CA ALA A 121 5.00 30.96 9.25
C ALA A 121 5.27 30.24 10.59
N ALA A 122 6.25 30.72 11.35
CA ALA A 122 6.36 30.45 12.79
C ALA A 122 6.22 31.79 13.57
N PRO A 123 5.69 31.76 14.80
CA PRO A 123 4.80 32.80 15.32
C PRO A 123 5.54 33.92 16.07
N THR A 124 5.16 35.19 15.80
CA THR A 124 5.56 36.34 16.63
C THR A 124 4.35 36.86 17.40
N SER A 125 4.23 36.49 18.68
CA SER A 125 3.86 37.41 19.77
C SER A 125 3.51 36.62 21.04
N ALA A 126 4.51 36.45 21.91
CA ALA A 126 4.29 36.18 23.31
C ALA A 126 5.41 36.85 24.12
N ALA A 127 5.30 38.16 24.34
CA ALA A 127 6.02 38.87 25.39
C ALA A 127 5.52 40.32 25.54
N ALA A 128 4.66 40.58 26.53
CA ALA A 128 4.70 41.79 27.36
C ALA A 128 3.73 41.61 28.54
N ALA A 129 4.29 41.50 29.73
CA ALA A 129 3.61 41.33 31.00
C ALA A 129 3.29 42.68 31.66
N ALA A 130 2.22 42.66 32.48
CA ALA A 130 1.97 43.50 33.68
C ALA A 130 1.73 45.01 33.42
N VAL A 131 0.94 45.81 34.14
CA VAL A 131 0.35 45.90 35.50
C VAL A 131 -0.87 46.86 35.33
N THR A 132 -2.02 46.80 36.02
CA THR A 132 -2.36 47.57 37.25
C THR A 132 -3.89 47.49 37.46
N ALA A 133 -4.36 47.25 38.70
CA ALA A 133 -5.76 47.43 39.15
C ALA A 133 -6.00 48.91 39.58
N PRO A 134 -7.12 49.38 40.20
CA PRO A 134 -8.41 48.75 40.54
C PRO A 134 -9.67 49.66 40.32
N GLN A 135 -10.84 49.17 40.79
CA GLN A 135 -12.05 49.86 41.30
C GLN A 135 -13.30 50.07 40.41
N ALA A 136 -14.42 49.65 41.00
CA ALA A 136 -15.80 49.93 40.60
C ALA A 136 -16.21 51.38 40.90
N PRO A 137 -17.30 51.88 40.29
CA PRO A 137 -18.38 52.38 41.13
C PRO A 137 -19.80 52.03 40.66
N THR A 138 -20.66 52.14 41.65
CA THR A 138 -22.11 51.96 41.72
C THR A 138 -22.90 53.15 41.14
N GLN A 139 -24.15 52.88 40.72
CA GLN A 139 -25.29 53.79 40.47
C GLN A 139 -25.24 54.69 39.22
N LYS A 140 -26.34 54.78 38.45
CA LYS A 140 -27.68 55.21 38.87
C LYS A 140 -28.81 54.41 38.25
#